data_AF-A0A166H2J2-F1
#
_entry.id   AF-A0A166H2J2-F1
#
_cell.length_a   1.000
_cell.length_b   1.000
_cell.length_c   1.000
_cell.angle_alpha   90.00
_cell.angle_beta   90.00
_cell.angle_gamma   90.00
#
_symmetry.space_group_name_H-M   'P 1'
#
loop_
_entity.id
_entity.type
_entity.pdbx_description
1 polymer ?
#
loop_
_entity_poly.entity_id
_entity_poly.type
_entity_poly.pdbx_seq_one_letter_code
_entity_poly.pdbx_strand_id
1 'polypeptide(L)'
;MNAASRPRCLKGTRERILQSLSDNLTAPSAAAAKVLWLHGMAGSGKSTIATTIAEHFHKCGQRGAFLFFDRNSPAQSGPDGVIRTLAHQLA
;
A
#
# COMPACT_ATOMS: atom_id res chain seq x y z
N MET A 1 15.50 1.23 3.33
CA MET A 1 14.52 2.06 4.08
C MET A 1 13.40 1.17 4.57
N ASN A 2 13.08 1.18 5.87
CA ASN A 2 11.91 0.45 6.39
C ASN A 2 10.64 1.03 5.75
N ALA A 3 9.77 0.18 5.20
CA ALA A 3 8.52 0.63 4.57
C ALA A 3 7.64 1.47 5.52
N ALA A 4 7.79 1.28 6.84
CA ALA A 4 7.08 2.01 7.88
C ALA A 4 7.46 3.50 8.04
N SER A 5 8.59 3.97 7.48
CA SER A 5 9.05 5.37 7.70
C SER A 5 8.62 6.35 6.61
N ARG A 6 7.74 5.96 5.68
CA ARG A 6 7.36 6.81 4.55
C ARG A 6 6.30 7.85 4.92
N PRO A 7 6.32 9.03 4.27
CA PRO A 7 5.33 10.07 4.51
C PRO A 7 3.93 9.59 4.12
N ARG A 8 2.96 9.91 4.96
CA ARG A 8 1.53 9.77 4.69
C ARG A 8 0.96 11.07 4.14
N CYS A 9 -0.26 11.02 3.62
CA CYS A 9 -1.02 12.20 3.25
C CYS A 9 -1.15 13.11 4.47
N LEU A 10 -1.05 14.41 4.24
CA LEU A 10 -1.32 15.40 5.28
C LEU A 10 -2.80 15.32 5.67
N LYS A 11 -3.10 15.58 6.95
CA LYS A 11 -4.47 15.61 7.45
C LYS A 11 -5.31 16.60 6.62
N GLY A 12 -6.54 16.23 6.25
CA GLY A 12 -7.41 17.06 5.42
C GLY A 12 -7.10 17.04 3.92
N THR A 13 -6.12 16.25 3.46
CA THR A 13 -5.76 16.17 2.03
C THR A 13 -6.12 14.82 1.44
N ARG A 14 -6.45 14.80 0.15
CA ARG A 14 -6.71 13.58 -0.63
C ARG A 14 -7.83 12.69 -0.05
N GLU A 15 -8.70 13.25 0.78
CA GLU A 15 -9.74 12.50 1.49
C GLU A 15 -10.68 11.77 0.54
N ARG A 16 -11.12 12.43 -0.54
CA ARG A 16 -12.00 11.82 -1.54
C ARG A 16 -11.40 10.56 -2.16
N ILE A 17 -10.13 10.61 -2.57
CA ILE A 17 -9.50 9.43 -3.17
C ILE A 17 -9.25 8.36 -2.12
N LEU A 18 -8.82 8.73 -0.91
CA LEU A 18 -8.62 7.77 0.18
C LEU A 18 -9.92 7.02 0.51
N GLN A 19 -11.04 7.74 0.61
CA GLN A 19 -12.35 7.16 0.87
C GLN A 19 -12.77 6.22 -0.27
N SER A 20 -12.67 6.67 -1.53
CA SER A 20 -13.01 5.81 -2.68
C SER A 20 -12.16 4.54 -2.72
N LEU A 21 -10.86 4.62 -2.40
CA LEU A 21 -9.99 3.44 -2.34
C LEU A 21 -10.41 2.49 -1.23
N SER A 22 -10.67 3.00 -0.01
CA SER A 22 -11.13 2.19 1.11
C SER A 22 -12.46 1.49 0.80
N ASP A 23 -13.45 2.20 0.26
CA ASP A 23 -14.76 1.64 -0.07
C ASP A 23 -14.65 0.53 -1.12
N ASN A 24 -13.85 0.75 -2.16
CA ASN A 24 -13.60 -0.27 -3.18
C ASN A 24 -12.93 -1.51 -2.56
N LEU A 25 -11.94 -1.33 -1.69
CA LEU A 25 -11.20 -2.42 -1.04
C LEU A 25 -12.05 -3.20 -0.02
N THR A 26 -13.05 -2.59 0.60
CA THR A 26 -13.93 -3.25 1.61
C THR A 26 -15.27 -3.75 1.07
N ALA A 27 -15.71 -3.31 -0.12
CA ALA A 27 -16.96 -3.74 -0.75
C ALA A 27 -17.16 -5.28 -0.77
N PRO A 28 -18.29 -5.83 -0.32
CA PRO A 28 -18.54 -7.27 -0.39
C PRO A 28 -18.58 -7.71 -1.86
N SER A 29 -17.58 -8.48 -2.30
CA SER A 29 -17.48 -9.03 -3.66
C SER A 29 -17.29 -10.54 -3.56
N ALA A 30 -18.15 -11.29 -4.24
CA ALA A 30 -18.20 -12.76 -4.16
C ALA A 30 -17.23 -13.49 -5.10
N ALA A 31 -16.47 -12.81 -5.97
CA ALA A 31 -15.87 -13.49 -7.13
C ALA A 31 -14.43 -13.12 -7.53
N ALA A 32 -13.76 -12.10 -6.96
CA ALA A 32 -12.40 -11.76 -7.41
C ALA A 32 -11.52 -11.07 -6.35
N ALA A 33 -10.22 -11.38 -6.40
CA ALA A 33 -9.18 -10.60 -5.74
C ALA A 33 -9.25 -9.14 -6.22
N LYS A 34 -9.32 -8.20 -5.28
CA LYS A 34 -9.42 -6.77 -5.59
C LYS A 34 -8.05 -6.20 -5.88
N VAL A 35 -7.74 -6.06 -7.16
CA VAL A 35 -6.54 -5.34 -7.63
C VAL A 35 -6.95 -3.93 -7.99
N LEU A 36 -6.27 -2.93 -7.41
CA LEU A 36 -6.48 -1.53 -7.71
C LEU A 36 -5.21 -0.90 -8.28
N TRP A 37 -5.37 -0.13 -9.36
CA TRP A 37 -4.28 0.58 -10.02
C TRP A 37 -4.40 2.10 -9.77
N LEU A 38 -3.46 2.67 -9.02
CA LEU A 38 -3.36 4.12 -8.79
C LEU A 38 -2.34 4.75 -9.74
N HIS A 39 -2.80 5.46 -10.78
CA HIS A 39 -1.96 6.15 -11.77
C HIS A 39 -2.01 7.68 -11.65
N GLY A 40 -1.06 8.35 -12.30
CA GLY A 40 -0.96 9.81 -12.32
C GLY A 40 0.46 10.31 -12.52
N MET A 41 0.60 11.63 -12.70
CA MET A 41 1.88 12.30 -12.96
C MET A 41 2.96 11.98 -11.92
N ALA A 42 4.24 12.00 -12.32
CA ALA A 42 5.36 11.95 -11.39
C ALA A 42 5.22 13.05 -10.32
N GLY A 43 5.60 12.76 -9.08
CA GLY A 43 5.47 13.72 -7.97
C GLY A 43 4.05 13.94 -7.43
N SER A 44 2.99 13.35 -8.01
CA SER A 44 1.60 13.57 -7.55
C SER A 44 1.24 12.94 -6.19
N GLY A 45 2.19 12.26 -5.52
CA GLY A 45 1.98 11.66 -4.21
C GLY A 45 1.32 10.27 -4.23
N LYS A 46 1.37 9.53 -5.35
CA LYS A 46 0.81 8.16 -5.44
C LYS A 46 1.32 7.23 -4.33
N SER A 47 2.63 7.19 -4.11
CA SER A 47 3.24 6.38 -3.04
C SER A 47 2.80 6.84 -1.64
N THR A 48 2.58 8.13 -1.46
CA THR A 48 2.06 8.73 -0.22
C THR A 48 0.62 8.29 0.05
N ILE A 49 -0.24 8.26 -0.99
CA ILE A 49 -1.61 7.75 -0.91
C ILE A 49 -1.60 6.25 -0.56
N ALA A 50 -0.79 5.44 -1.27
CA ALA A 50 -0.68 4.01 -1.01
C ALA A 50 -0.21 3.72 0.43
N THR A 51 0.78 4.46 0.93
CA THR A 51 1.25 4.36 2.32
C THR A 51 0.14 4.72 3.30
N THR A 52 -0.66 5.75 3.01
CA THR A 52 -1.76 6.19 3.88
C THR A 52 -2.86 5.14 3.97
N ILE A 53 -3.23 4.54 2.83
CA ILE A 53 -4.21 3.44 2.78
C ILE A 53 -3.71 2.22 3.53
N ALA A 54 -2.46 1.80 3.31
CA ALA A 54 -1.88 0.66 4.01
C ALA A 54 -1.90 0.89 5.54
N GLU A 55 -1.56 2.09 5.99
CA GLU A 55 -1.57 2.45 7.41
C GLU A 55 -3.00 2.54 7.99
N HIS A 56 -3.98 2.96 7.18
CA HIS A 56 -5.39 2.90 7.56
C HIS A 56 -5.85 1.46 7.82
N PHE A 57 -5.60 0.54 6.88
CA PHE A 57 -5.93 -0.88 7.05
C PHE A 57 -5.13 -1.55 8.16
N HIS A 58 -3.90 -1.09 8.44
CA HIS A 58 -3.13 -1.59 9.57
C HIS A 58 -3.82 -1.26 10.91
N LYS A 59 -4.28 -0.02 11.06
CA LYS A 59 -5.03 0.41 12.26
C LYS A 59 -6.35 -0.34 12.44
N CYS A 60 -6.97 -0.76 11.34
CA CYS A 60 -8.18 -1.58 11.35
C CYS A 60 -7.90 -3.08 11.55
N GLY A 61 -6.64 -3.51 11.71
CA GLY A 61 -6.28 -4.93 11.83
C GLY A 61 -6.49 -5.74 10.54
N GLN A 62 -6.61 -5.07 9.40
CA GLN A 62 -6.95 -5.65 8.10
C GLN A 62 -5.77 -5.66 7.11
N ARG A 63 -4.60 -5.12 7.51
CA ARG A 63 -3.38 -5.19 6.69
C ARG A 63 -2.65 -6.51 6.95
N GLY A 64 -2.57 -7.36 5.92
CA GLY A 64 -1.71 -8.55 5.94
C GLY A 64 -0.23 -8.20 5.79
N ALA A 65 0.15 -7.59 4.66
CA ALA A 65 1.53 -7.20 4.39
C ALA A 65 1.59 -5.86 3.63
N PHE A 66 2.76 -5.21 3.66
CA PHE A 66 3.05 -3.99 2.92
C PHE A 66 4.50 -3.97 2.43
N LEU A 67 4.66 -3.68 1.14
CA LEU A 67 5.93 -3.70 0.42
C LEU A 67 6.07 -2.46 -0.44
N PHE A 68 7.32 -2.16 -0.81
CA PHE A 68 7.61 -1.17 -1.82
C PHE A 68 8.84 -1.58 -2.61
N PHE A 69 8.83 -1.23 -3.90
CA PHE A 69 9.93 -1.52 -4.81
C PHE A 69 10.87 -0.32 -4.90
N ASP A 70 12.10 -0.51 -4.42
CA ASP A 70 13.17 0.49 -4.52
C ASP A 70 14.24 -0.02 -5.48
N ARG A 71 14.48 0.74 -6.55
CA ARG A 71 15.48 0.42 -7.58
C ARG A 71 16.90 0.35 -7.00
N ASN A 72 17.16 1.06 -5.90
CA ASN A 72 18.44 1.05 -5.22
C ASN A 72 18.60 -0.14 -4.27
N SER A 73 17.56 -0.97 -4.10
CA SER A 73 17.57 -2.15 -3.24
C SER A 73 17.05 -3.39 -4.00
N PRO A 74 17.77 -3.85 -5.05
CA PRO A 74 17.32 -4.95 -5.89
C PRO A 74 17.19 -6.27 -5.13
N ALA A 75 18.04 -6.52 -4.13
CA ALA A 75 17.96 -7.72 -3.28
C ALA A 75 16.64 -7.82 -2.49
N GLN A 76 16.02 -6.68 -2.16
CA GLN A 76 14.72 -6.64 -1.46
C GLN A 76 13.54 -6.53 -2.43
N SER A 77 13.77 -5.92 -3.60
CA SER A 77 12.73 -5.64 -4.59
C SER A 77 12.60 -6.73 -5.66
N GLY A 78 13.54 -7.68 -5.72
CA GLY A 78 13.48 -8.86 -6.58
C GLY A 78 12.51 -9.92 -6.03
N PRO A 79 12.15 -10.92 -6.85
CA PRO A 79 11.17 -11.95 -6.48
C PRO A 79 11.47 -12.64 -5.14
N ASP A 80 12.72 -13.07 -4.93
CA ASP A 80 13.14 -13.76 -3.71
C ASP A 80 13.01 -12.86 -2.46
N GLY A 81 13.40 -11.59 -2.60
CA GLY A 81 13.29 -10.59 -1.53
C GLY A 81 11.84 -10.28 -1.18
N VAL A 82 10.98 -10.15 -2.19
CA VAL A 82 9.55 -9.92 -2.03
C VAL A 82 8.89 -11.09 -1.31
N ILE A 83 9.10 -12.32 -1.80
CA ILE A 83 8.50 -13.53 -1.22
C ILE A 83 8.97 -13.71 0.24
N ARG A 84 10.27 -13.55 0.50
CA ARG A 84 10.83 -13.60 1.86
C ARG A 84 10.18 -12.55 2.77
N THR A 85 10.01 -11.33 2.29
CA THR A 85 9.44 -10.24 3.09
C THR A 85 7.96 -10.46 3.38
N LEU A 86 7.19 -10.98 2.40
CA LEU A 86 5.79 -11.37 2.62
C LEU A 86 5.68 -12.47 3.67
N ALA A 87 6.46 -13.54 3.53
CA ALA A 87 6.46 -14.65 4.48
C ALA A 87 6.80 -14.17 5.90
N HIS A 88 7.75 -13.25 6.05
CA HIS A 88 8.11 -12.69 7.35
C HIS A 88 7.02 -11.78 7.94
N GLN A 89 6.32 -10.99 7.13
CA GLN A 89 5.26 -10.08 7.62
C GLN A 89 3.93 -10.78 7.94
N LEU A 90 3.68 -11.95 7.34
CA LEU A 90 2.44 -12.72 7.52
C LEU A 90 2.54 -13.80 8.61
N ALA A 91 3.75 -14.05 9.15
CA ALA A 91 3.99 -15.00 10.24
C ALA A 91 3.63 -14.39 11.60
#